data_AF-A0A0W0YJC1-F1
#
_entry.id   AF-A0A0W0YJC1-F1
#
_cell.length_a   1.000
_cell.length_b   1.000
_cell.length_c   1.000
_cell.angle_alpha   90.00
_cell.angle_beta   90.00
_cell.angle_gamma   90.00
#
_symmetry.space_group_name_H-M   'P 1'
#
loop_
_entity.id
_entity.type
_entity.pdbx_description
1 polymer ?
#
loop_
_entity_poly.entity_id
_entity_poly.type
_entity_poly.pdbx_seq_one_letter_code
_entity_poly.pdbx_strand_id
1 'polypeptide(L)'
;MLKEKLDKLENTLLSLDYVGAASEVGRRQQILDNTKKRMTELKQTIRDLTIELHTSGYRGLAEEKEQAEQELKELCNEVQRLEMHVGSLNLLCQLIRENIQSAKELLIKPLTEAMPPYLKILFPDSEPIIDEEFCLQHILRNGIREPFENLSIGTREQLAILLRLAYANLLAEKGASVPVILDDALVNSRNQCAHAWRFCYLSFAIIC
;
A
#
# COMPACT_ATOMS: atom_id res chain seq x y z
N MET A 1 2.31 27.01 9.14
CA MET A 1 2.35 26.83 7.67
C MET A 1 2.83 25.44 7.23
N LEU A 2 4.02 24.96 7.62
CA LEU A 2 4.49 23.61 7.23
C LEU A 2 3.75 22.48 7.96
N LYS A 3 3.58 22.58 9.30
CA LYS A 3 2.75 21.64 10.09
C LYS A 3 1.31 21.55 9.55
N GLU A 4 0.71 22.70 9.28
CA GLU A 4 -0.66 22.80 8.77
C GLU A 4 -0.83 22.21 7.35
N LYS A 5 0.21 22.25 6.51
CA LYS A 5 0.24 21.56 5.22
C LYS A 5 0.46 20.05 5.40
N LEU A 6 1.28 19.66 6.38
CA LEU A 6 1.54 18.27 6.73
C LEU A 6 0.28 17.60 7.26
N ASP A 7 -0.40 18.22 8.23
CA ASP A 7 -1.67 17.74 8.81
C ASP A 7 -2.76 17.67 7.74
N LYS A 8 -2.80 18.60 6.79
CA LYS A 8 -3.71 18.52 5.65
C LYS A 8 -3.41 17.34 4.75
N LEU A 9 -2.14 17.16 4.37
CA LEU A 9 -1.68 16.04 3.54
C LEU A 9 -1.96 14.70 4.22
N GLU A 10 -1.67 14.60 5.51
CA GLU A 10 -1.88 13.43 6.36
C GLU A 10 -3.37 13.08 6.47
N ASN A 11 -4.24 14.08 6.67
CA ASN A 11 -5.70 13.87 6.63
C ASN A 11 -6.20 13.44 5.24
N THR A 12 -5.68 14.01 4.15
CA THR A 12 -6.02 13.53 2.80
C THR A 12 -5.51 12.10 2.55
N LEU A 13 -4.31 11.76 3.02
CA LEU A 13 -3.71 10.42 2.90
C LEU A 13 -4.47 9.38 3.72
N LEU A 14 -4.90 9.72 4.95
CA LEU A 14 -5.75 8.86 5.79
C LEU A 14 -7.13 8.61 5.17
N SER A 15 -7.65 9.58 4.42
CA SER A 15 -8.91 9.42 3.67
C SER A 15 -8.74 8.73 2.31
N LEU A 16 -7.49 8.55 1.85
CA LEU A 16 -7.19 7.94 0.56
C LEU A 16 -7.19 6.42 0.71
N ASP A 17 -8.31 5.80 0.37
CA ASP A 17 -8.38 4.37 0.10
C ASP A 17 -7.52 4.03 -1.13
N TYR A 18 -6.22 3.79 -0.93
CA TYR A 18 -5.30 3.43 -2.01
C TYR A 18 -5.76 2.18 -2.77
N VAL A 19 -6.35 1.20 -2.06
CA VAL A 19 -6.85 -0.04 -2.68
C VAL A 19 -8.06 0.28 -3.56
N GLY A 20 -8.99 1.09 -3.07
CA GLY A 20 -10.11 1.62 -3.84
C GLY A 20 -9.67 2.46 -5.03
N ALA A 21 -8.67 3.33 -4.87
CA ALA A 21 -8.10 4.15 -5.94
C ALA A 21 -7.44 3.28 -7.03
N ALA A 22 -6.68 2.25 -6.65
CA ALA A 22 -6.08 1.30 -7.58
C ALA A 22 -7.15 0.46 -8.31
N SER A 23 -8.24 0.08 -7.63
CA SER A 23 -9.37 -0.58 -8.24
C SER A 23 -10.09 0.34 -9.25
N GLU A 24 -10.30 1.61 -8.90
CA GLU A 24 -10.89 2.62 -9.78
C GLU A 24 -10.04 2.90 -11.03
N VAL A 25 -8.71 2.90 -10.90
CA VAL A 25 -7.79 2.92 -12.05
C VAL A 25 -8.09 1.75 -12.98
N GLY A 26 -8.14 0.53 -12.45
CA GLY A 26 -8.42 -0.68 -13.24
C GLY A 26 -9.76 -0.60 -13.97
N ARG A 27 -10.81 -0.18 -13.27
CA ARG A 27 -12.16 0.00 -13.85
C ARG A 27 -12.16 1.05 -14.97
N ARG A 28 -11.53 2.21 -14.75
CA ARG A 28 -11.47 3.29 -15.75
C ARG A 28 -10.58 2.94 -16.93
N GLN A 29 -9.52 2.17 -16.72
CA GLN A 29 -8.69 1.64 -17.79
C GLN A 29 -9.49 0.69 -18.70
N GLN A 30 -10.31 -0.20 -18.12
CA GLN A 30 -11.18 -1.08 -18.90
C GLN A 30 -12.19 -0.29 -19.75
N ILE A 31 -12.80 0.76 -19.16
CA ILE A 31 -13.71 1.64 -19.90
C ILE A 31 -12.94 2.30 -21.06
N LEU A 32 -11.78 2.90 -20.78
CA LEU A 32 -10.93 3.54 -21.77
C LEU A 32 -10.56 2.59 -22.93
N ASP A 33 -10.18 1.36 -22.62
CA ASP A 33 -9.81 0.35 -23.61
C ASP A 33 -11.00 -0.04 -24.49
N ASN A 34 -12.19 -0.19 -23.90
CA ASN A 34 -13.41 -0.47 -24.64
C ASN A 34 -13.84 0.70 -25.53
N THR A 35 -13.75 1.94 -25.03
CA THR A 35 -14.05 3.15 -25.81
C THR A 35 -13.06 3.33 -26.97
N LYS A 36 -11.77 3.00 -26.76
CA LYS A 36 -10.77 2.98 -27.83
C LYS A 36 -11.07 1.93 -28.90
N LYS A 37 -11.54 0.74 -28.53
CA LYS A 37 -11.97 -0.29 -29.49
C LYS A 37 -13.13 0.21 -30.35
N ARG A 38 -14.17 0.78 -29.74
CA ARG A 38 -15.30 1.39 -30.48
C ARG A 38 -14.83 2.51 -31.42
N MET A 39 -13.90 3.35 -30.95
CA MET A 39 -13.30 4.39 -31.79
C MET A 39 -12.57 3.80 -33.01
N THR A 40 -11.87 2.67 -32.87
CA THR A 40 -11.23 1.99 -34.00
C THR A 40 -12.22 1.38 -34.98
N GLU A 41 -13.33 0.82 -34.48
CA GLU A 41 -14.42 0.26 -35.29
C GLU A 41 -15.09 1.36 -36.13
N LEU A 42 -15.46 2.49 -35.51
CA LEU A 42 -16.06 3.63 -36.23
C LEU A 42 -15.13 4.21 -37.30
N LYS A 43 -13.83 4.30 -37.02
CA LYS A 43 -12.84 4.70 -38.04
C LYS A 43 -12.83 3.75 -39.23
N GLN A 44 -13.09 2.46 -39.02
CA GLN A 44 -13.21 1.50 -40.10
C GLN A 44 -14.52 1.71 -40.87
N THR A 45 -15.65 1.84 -40.19
CA THR A 45 -16.95 2.12 -40.82
C THR A 45 -16.92 3.39 -41.68
N ILE A 46 -16.34 4.49 -41.19
CA ILE A 46 -16.19 5.74 -41.96
C ILE A 46 -15.37 5.50 -43.24
N ARG A 47 -14.29 4.71 -43.16
CA ARG A 47 -13.48 4.37 -44.33
C ARG A 47 -14.27 3.57 -45.36
N ASP A 48 -15.01 2.57 -44.91
CA ASP A 48 -15.80 1.69 -45.78
C ASP A 48 -16.92 2.49 -46.48
N LEU A 49 -17.68 3.30 -45.73
CA LEU A 49 -18.69 4.20 -46.28
C LEU A 49 -18.10 5.23 -47.26
N THR A 50 -16.90 5.73 -46.97
CA THR A 50 -16.21 6.65 -47.88
C THR A 50 -15.89 5.97 -49.22
N ILE A 51 -15.39 4.73 -49.20
CA ILE A 51 -15.10 3.95 -50.41
C ILE A 51 -16.37 3.68 -51.20
N GLU A 52 -17.44 3.29 -50.52
CA GLU A 52 -18.72 2.97 -51.17
C GLU A 52 -19.39 4.20 -51.80
N LEU A 53 -19.34 5.35 -51.12
CA LEU A 53 -19.78 6.64 -51.66
C LEU A 53 -19.05 7.03 -52.93
N HIS A 54 -17.72 6.86 -52.97
CA HIS A 54 -16.93 7.14 -54.17
C HIS A 54 -17.29 6.22 -55.35
N THR A 55 -17.84 5.04 -55.07
CA THR A 55 -18.19 4.04 -56.10
C THR A 55 -19.64 4.18 -56.59
N SER A 56 -20.57 4.53 -55.69
CA SER A 56 -22.02 4.43 -55.92
C SER A 56 -22.80 5.75 -55.82
N GLY A 57 -22.26 6.77 -55.13
CA GLY A 57 -22.80 8.14 -55.11
C GLY A 57 -24.15 8.34 -54.42
N TYR A 58 -24.65 7.39 -53.62
CA TYR A 58 -25.97 7.49 -52.98
C TYR A 58 -26.00 8.51 -51.84
N ARG A 59 -27.03 9.37 -51.83
CA ARG A 59 -27.22 10.42 -50.80
C ARG A 59 -27.34 9.85 -49.37
N GLY A 60 -27.95 8.69 -49.18
CA GLY A 60 -28.11 8.05 -47.86
C GLY A 60 -26.79 7.65 -47.20
N LEU A 61 -25.82 7.18 -48.00
CA LEU A 61 -24.48 6.81 -47.48
C LEU A 61 -23.70 8.05 -46.99
N ALA A 62 -23.97 9.23 -47.55
CA ALA A 62 -23.33 10.47 -47.13
C ALA A 62 -23.82 10.91 -45.75
N GLU A 63 -25.12 10.77 -45.48
CA GLU A 63 -25.72 11.02 -44.17
C GLU A 63 -25.22 10.01 -43.12
N GLU A 64 -25.13 8.71 -43.47
CA GLU A 64 -24.57 7.69 -42.59
C GLU A 64 -23.10 7.95 -42.24
N LYS A 65 -22.30 8.38 -43.23
CA LYS A 65 -20.91 8.74 -43.02
C LYS A 65 -20.79 9.95 -42.08
N GLU A 66 -21.57 11.00 -42.31
CA GLU A 66 -21.56 12.21 -41.46
C GLU A 66 -21.93 11.86 -40.01
N GLN A 67 -22.93 10.99 -39.82
CA GLN A 67 -23.31 10.52 -38.49
C GLN A 67 -22.18 9.73 -37.81
N ALA A 68 -21.51 8.83 -38.54
CA ALA A 68 -20.39 8.07 -38.01
C ALA A 68 -19.18 8.97 -37.67
N GLU A 69 -18.90 9.99 -38.48
CA GLU A 69 -17.86 10.99 -38.22
C GLU A 69 -18.15 11.82 -36.96
N GLN A 70 -19.42 12.20 -36.74
CA GLN A 70 -19.84 12.90 -35.53
C GLN A 70 -19.66 12.01 -34.29
N GLU A 71 -20.10 10.76 -34.33
CA GLU A 71 -19.93 9.80 -33.22
C GLU A 71 -18.44 9.59 -32.92
N LEU A 72 -17.61 9.45 -33.95
CA LEU A 72 -16.16 9.33 -33.79
C LEU A 72 -15.57 10.54 -33.06
N LYS A 73 -16.00 11.75 -33.42
CA LYS A 73 -15.52 12.99 -32.78
C LYS A 73 -15.88 13.05 -31.30
N GLU A 74 -17.10 12.65 -30.94
CA GLU A 74 -17.56 12.60 -29.56
C GLU A 74 -16.75 11.60 -28.73
N LEU A 75 -16.54 10.39 -29.26
CA LEU A 75 -15.72 9.37 -28.61
C LEU A 75 -14.25 9.78 -28.50
N CYS A 76 -13.67 10.48 -29.48
CA CYS A 76 -12.30 11.01 -29.37
C CYS A 76 -12.15 11.94 -28.15
N ASN A 77 -13.11 12.84 -27.94
CA ASN A 77 -13.10 13.75 -26.79
C ASN A 77 -13.25 12.99 -25.46
N GLU A 78 -14.08 11.94 -25.44
CA GLU A 78 -14.24 11.10 -24.26
C GLU A 78 -12.96 10.31 -23.93
N VAL A 79 -12.33 9.70 -24.93
CA VAL A 79 -11.05 9.00 -24.79
C VAL A 79 -10.00 9.94 -24.20
N GLN A 80 -9.85 11.15 -24.75
CA GLN A 80 -8.88 12.12 -24.23
C GLN A 80 -9.13 12.47 -22.75
N ARG A 81 -10.40 12.67 -22.35
CA ARG A 81 -10.76 12.95 -20.95
C ARG A 81 -10.47 11.77 -20.03
N LEU A 82 -10.73 10.55 -20.49
CA LEU A 82 -10.46 9.33 -19.72
C LEU A 82 -8.95 9.08 -19.58
N GLU A 83 -8.17 9.28 -20.64
CA GLU A 83 -6.70 9.16 -20.63
C GLU A 83 -6.07 10.10 -19.61
N MET A 84 -6.47 11.37 -19.59
CA MET A 84 -5.97 12.34 -18.61
C MET A 84 -6.29 11.91 -17.17
N HIS A 85 -7.51 11.43 -16.92
CA HIS A 85 -7.91 10.98 -15.58
C HIS A 85 -7.14 9.73 -15.15
N VAL A 86 -7.06 8.73 -16.01
CA VAL A 86 -6.34 7.49 -15.71
C VAL A 86 -4.85 7.77 -15.50
N GLY A 87 -4.24 8.62 -16.33
CA GLY A 87 -2.85 9.05 -16.16
C GLY A 87 -2.60 9.75 -14.82
N SER A 88 -3.50 10.64 -14.41
CA SER A 88 -3.39 11.36 -13.13
C SER A 88 -3.51 10.41 -11.93
N LEU A 89 -4.46 9.47 -11.98
CA LEU A 89 -4.65 8.48 -10.91
C LEU A 89 -3.47 7.51 -10.84
N ASN A 90 -2.95 7.06 -11.99
CA ASN A 90 -1.75 6.22 -12.04
C ASN A 90 -0.55 6.89 -11.39
N LEU A 91 -0.30 8.16 -11.71
CA LEU A 91 0.78 8.94 -11.11
C LEU A 91 0.60 9.05 -9.59
N LEU A 92 -0.62 9.35 -9.12
CA LEU A 92 -0.90 9.42 -7.69
C LEU A 92 -0.65 8.07 -6.99
N CYS A 93 -1.16 6.97 -7.54
CA CYS A 93 -0.95 5.63 -7.00
C CYS A 93 0.55 5.26 -6.95
N GLN A 94 1.31 5.62 -7.98
CA GLN A 94 2.75 5.42 -8.03
C GLN A 94 3.45 6.20 -6.90
N LEU A 95 3.17 7.50 -6.78
CA LEU A 95 3.79 8.35 -5.76
C LEU A 95 3.48 7.86 -4.34
N ILE A 96 2.24 7.44 -4.06
CA ILE A 96 1.87 6.87 -2.75
C ILE A 96 2.69 5.61 -2.47
N ARG A 97 2.79 4.70 -3.44
CA ARG A 97 3.55 3.46 -3.30
C ARG A 97 5.04 3.73 -3.03
N GLU A 98 5.63 4.65 -3.78
CA GLU A 98 7.03 5.06 -3.62
C GLU A 98 7.27 5.68 -2.23
N ASN A 99 6.40 6.59 -1.78
CA ASN A 99 6.53 7.21 -0.46
C ASN A 99 6.37 6.18 0.68
N ILE A 100 5.42 5.25 0.56
CA ILE A 100 5.29 4.15 1.52
C ILE A 100 6.58 3.34 1.55
N GLN A 101 7.11 2.92 0.40
CA GLN A 101 8.32 2.12 0.33
C GLN A 101 9.53 2.85 0.94
N SER A 102 9.75 4.12 0.60
CA SER A 102 10.81 4.92 1.20
C SER A 102 10.64 5.07 2.73
N ALA A 103 9.41 5.24 3.21
CA ALA A 103 9.15 5.28 4.64
C ALA A 103 9.49 3.94 5.32
N LYS A 104 9.20 2.80 4.67
CA LYS A 104 9.59 1.48 5.19
C LYS A 104 11.11 1.34 5.29
N GLU A 105 11.84 1.66 4.23
CA GLU A 105 13.31 1.58 4.18
C GLU A 105 13.99 2.38 5.29
N LEU A 106 13.45 3.57 5.61
CA LEU A 106 13.93 4.42 6.70
C LEU A 106 13.71 3.84 8.10
N LEU A 107 12.81 2.87 8.25
CA LEU A 107 12.38 2.32 9.53
C LEU A 107 12.88 0.90 9.78
N ILE A 108 13.10 0.08 8.74
CA ILE A 108 13.54 -1.32 8.88
C ILE A 108 14.85 -1.43 9.64
N LYS A 109 15.87 -0.66 9.22
CA LYS A 109 17.19 -0.72 9.84
C LYS A 109 17.14 -0.28 11.31
N PRO A 110 16.60 0.90 11.66
CA PRO A 110 16.48 1.30 13.06
C PRO A 110 15.67 0.31 13.91
N LEU A 111 14.61 -0.30 13.35
CA LEU A 111 13.81 -1.30 14.07
C LEU A 111 14.61 -2.59 14.34
N THR A 112 15.37 -3.05 13.35
CA THR A 112 16.25 -4.22 13.48
C THR A 112 17.34 -3.97 14.53
N GLU A 113 17.84 -2.73 14.65
CA GLU A 113 18.81 -2.33 15.66
C GLU A 113 18.18 -2.15 17.06
N ALA A 114 16.90 -1.77 17.14
CA ALA A 114 16.19 -1.54 18.40
C ALA A 114 15.60 -2.81 19.04
N MET A 115 15.38 -3.88 18.29
CA MET A 115 14.77 -5.12 18.79
C MET A 115 15.66 -5.99 19.71
N PRO A 116 16.98 -6.13 19.49
CA PRO A 116 17.83 -7.05 20.26
C PRO A 116 17.79 -6.88 21.79
N PRO A 117 17.77 -5.66 22.36
CA PRO A 117 17.64 -5.48 23.82
C PRO A 117 16.38 -6.14 24.39
N TYR A 118 15.24 -6.00 23.71
CA TYR A 118 13.97 -6.59 24.13
C TYR A 118 13.96 -8.11 23.94
N LEU A 119 14.52 -8.59 22.84
CA LEU A 119 14.60 -10.01 22.55
C LEU A 119 15.45 -10.76 23.58
N LYS A 120 16.58 -10.18 23.99
CA LYS A 120 17.50 -10.77 24.98
C LYS A 120 16.88 -10.95 26.37
N ILE A 121 15.82 -10.20 26.70
CA ILE A 121 15.09 -10.37 27.96
C ILE A 121 14.37 -11.73 28.01
N LEU A 122 13.83 -12.20 26.88
CA LEU A 122 13.12 -13.48 26.80
C LEU A 122 14.02 -14.61 26.29
N PHE A 123 14.94 -14.28 25.38
CA PHE A 123 15.78 -15.22 24.64
C PHE A 123 17.21 -14.67 24.53
N PRO A 124 18.07 -14.90 25.55
CA PRO A 124 19.39 -14.27 25.68
C PRO A 124 20.33 -14.46 24.49
N ASP A 125 20.31 -15.65 23.89
CA ASP A 125 21.19 -16.05 22.79
C ASP A 125 20.47 -16.01 21.44
N SER A 126 19.66 -14.99 21.21
CA SER A 126 18.87 -14.89 19.99
C SER A 126 18.93 -13.55 19.26
N GLU A 127 18.82 -13.62 17.95
CA GLU A 127 18.80 -12.47 17.05
C GLU A 127 17.61 -12.56 16.09
N PRO A 128 16.85 -11.47 15.90
CA PRO A 128 15.73 -11.44 14.99
C PRO A 128 16.22 -11.15 13.56
N ILE A 129 15.61 -11.79 12.58
CA ILE A 129 15.75 -11.43 11.16
C ILE A 129 14.41 -10.89 10.68
N ILE A 130 14.37 -9.59 10.40
CA ILE A 130 13.20 -8.86 9.91
C ILE A 130 13.42 -8.54 8.42
N ASP A 131 12.38 -8.69 7.61
CA ASP A 131 12.41 -8.33 6.19
C ASP A 131 11.98 -6.87 5.94
N GLU A 132 11.84 -6.53 4.66
CA GLU A 132 11.45 -5.21 4.18
C GLU A 132 9.96 -4.89 4.37
N GLU A 133 9.17 -5.88 4.77
CA GLU A 133 7.77 -5.78 5.13
C GLU A 133 7.55 -5.64 6.64
N PHE A 134 8.62 -5.48 7.44
CA PHE A 134 8.60 -5.51 8.90
C PHE A 134 8.11 -6.85 9.48
N CYS A 135 8.21 -7.93 8.71
CA CYS A 135 7.85 -9.25 9.15
C CYS A 135 9.08 -9.94 9.73
N LEU A 136 8.92 -10.51 10.93
CA LEU A 136 9.93 -11.37 11.52
C LEU A 136 9.95 -12.69 10.76
N GLN A 137 11.02 -12.94 10.02
CA GLN A 137 11.18 -14.13 9.17
C GLN A 137 11.81 -15.29 9.94
N HIS A 138 12.84 -15.00 10.73
CA HIS A 138 13.58 -16.02 11.48
C HIS A 138 14.02 -15.49 12.84
N ILE A 139 14.24 -16.43 13.77
CA ILE A 139 15.08 -16.19 14.94
C ILE A 139 16.33 -17.05 14.80
N LEU A 140 17.49 -16.42 14.90
CA LEU A 140 18.75 -17.12 15.07
C LEU A 140 18.88 -17.50 16.55
N ARG A 141 19.05 -18.78 16.88
CA ARG A 141 19.36 -19.27 18.24
C ARG A 141 20.49 -20.28 18.16
N ASN A 142 21.57 -20.06 18.89
CA ASN A 142 22.73 -20.97 18.89
C ASN A 142 23.24 -21.31 17.48
N GLY A 143 23.20 -20.33 16.55
CA GLY A 143 23.59 -20.52 15.15
C GLY A 143 22.56 -21.23 14.25
N ILE A 144 21.42 -21.66 14.79
CA ILE A 144 20.32 -22.27 14.04
C ILE A 144 19.30 -21.18 13.68
N ARG A 145 18.96 -21.07 12.40
CA ARG A 145 17.85 -20.23 11.94
C ARG A 145 16.55 -21.00 12.10
N GLU A 146 15.73 -20.58 13.06
CA GLU A 146 14.38 -21.09 13.29
C GLU A 146 13.38 -20.21 12.51
N PRO A 147 12.66 -20.73 11.50
CA PRO A 147 11.64 -19.98 10.78
C PRO A 147 10.50 -19.57 11.70
N PHE A 148 9.92 -18.40 11.44
CA PHE A 148 8.83 -17.86 12.25
C PHE A 148 7.62 -18.78 12.31
N GLU A 149 7.29 -19.47 11.21
CA GLU A 149 6.14 -20.39 11.13
C GLU A 149 6.27 -21.59 12.06
N ASN A 150 7.52 -21.99 12.36
CA ASN A 150 7.82 -23.13 13.22
C ASN A 150 7.77 -22.77 14.71
N LEU A 151 7.69 -21.48 15.04
CA LEU A 151 7.60 -21.03 16.43
C LEU A 151 6.23 -21.39 17.03
N SER A 152 6.25 -21.73 18.32
CA SER A 152 5.02 -21.91 19.08
C SER A 152 4.14 -20.66 19.04
N ILE A 153 2.82 -20.82 19.12
CA ILE A 153 1.87 -19.69 19.11
C ILE A 153 2.21 -18.67 20.18
N GLY A 154 2.48 -19.12 21.42
CA GLY A 154 2.86 -18.23 22.52
C GLY A 154 4.19 -17.49 22.29
N THR A 155 5.16 -18.13 21.62
CA THR A 155 6.41 -17.45 21.24
C THR A 155 6.17 -16.38 20.18
N ARG A 156 5.32 -16.65 19.18
CA ARG A 156 4.94 -15.66 18.16
C ARG A 156 4.23 -14.46 18.77
N GLU A 157 3.33 -14.69 19.73
CA GLU A 157 2.65 -13.62 20.47
C GLU A 157 3.63 -12.75 21.25
N GLN A 158 4.57 -13.36 21.99
CA GLN A 158 5.60 -12.62 22.73
C GLN A 158 6.46 -11.76 21.81
N LEU A 159 6.90 -12.30 20.68
CA LEU A 159 7.71 -11.56 19.69
C LEU A 159 6.94 -10.39 19.08
N ALA A 160 5.64 -10.59 18.80
CA ALA A 160 4.78 -9.54 18.29
C ALA A 160 4.63 -8.37 19.29
N ILE A 161 4.67 -8.64 20.60
CA ILE A 161 4.68 -7.60 21.63
C ILE A 161 6.05 -6.89 21.65
N LEU A 162 7.16 -7.63 21.65
CA LEU A 162 8.51 -7.03 21.64
C LEU A 162 8.72 -6.11 20.43
N LEU A 163 8.24 -6.51 19.25
CA LEU A 163 8.31 -5.69 18.04
C LEU A 163 7.55 -4.36 18.21
N ARG A 164 6.36 -4.37 18.82
CA ARG A 164 5.58 -3.17 19.11
C ARG A 164 6.28 -2.26 20.11
N LEU A 165 6.92 -2.82 21.13
CA LEU A 165 7.69 -2.06 22.11
C LEU A 165 8.94 -1.42 21.48
N ALA A 166 9.67 -2.16 20.66
CA ALA A 166 10.81 -1.63 19.91
C ALA A 166 10.39 -0.48 18.98
N TYR A 167 9.26 -0.63 18.30
CA TYR A 167 8.70 0.41 17.45
C TYR A 167 8.25 1.65 18.24
N ALA A 168 7.54 1.47 19.35
CA ALA A 168 7.14 2.58 20.22
C ALA A 168 8.34 3.35 20.77
N ASN A 169 9.41 2.65 21.15
CA ASN A 169 10.66 3.28 21.60
C ASN A 169 11.31 4.10 20.48
N LEU A 170 11.38 3.55 19.26
CA LEU A 170 11.92 4.25 18.09
C LEU A 170 11.14 5.54 17.78
N LEU A 171 9.81 5.53 17.96
CA LEU A 171 8.99 6.74 17.83
C LEU A 171 9.25 7.75 18.96
N ALA A 172 9.38 7.26 20.20
CA ALA A 172 9.68 8.10 21.35
C ALA A 172 11.04 8.83 21.18
N GLU A 173 12.06 8.14 20.67
CA GLU A 173 13.37 8.73 20.34
C GLU A 173 13.27 9.86 19.29
N LYS A 174 12.27 9.80 18.42
CA LYS A 174 11.98 10.85 17.42
C LYS A 174 11.03 11.95 17.92
N GLY A 175 10.72 11.95 19.22
CA GLY A 175 9.85 12.94 19.86
C GLY A 175 8.35 12.66 19.74
N ALA A 176 7.97 11.46 19.27
CA ALA A 176 6.59 11.00 19.19
C ALA A 176 6.34 9.91 20.25
N SER A 177 5.89 10.32 21.45
CA SER A 177 5.46 9.38 22.49
C SER A 177 4.13 8.74 22.09
N VAL A 178 4.08 7.40 22.01
CA VAL A 178 2.88 6.64 21.65
C VAL A 178 2.54 5.65 22.76
N PRO A 179 1.31 5.69 23.32
CA PRO A 179 0.93 4.73 24.36
C PRO A 179 0.79 3.32 23.76
N VAL A 180 1.39 2.33 24.43
CA VAL A 180 1.24 0.91 24.08
C VAL A 180 0.21 0.28 25.01
N ILE A 181 -0.93 -0.14 24.44
CA ILE A 181 -1.99 -0.86 25.16
C ILE A 181 -1.90 -2.34 24.81
N LEU A 182 -1.80 -3.20 25.82
CA LEU A 182 -1.77 -4.65 25.68
C LEU A 182 -3.06 -5.22 26.25
N ASP A 183 -4.00 -5.57 25.37
CA ASP A 183 -5.26 -6.23 25.75
C ASP A 183 -5.13 -7.75 25.61
N ASP A 184 -5.41 -8.49 26.68
CA ASP A 184 -5.31 -9.96 26.77
C ASP A 184 -4.00 -10.61 26.23
N ALA A 185 -2.92 -9.84 26.16
CA ALA A 185 -1.69 -10.21 25.43
C ALA A 185 -0.88 -11.36 26.07
N LEU A 186 -1.29 -11.88 27.23
CA LEU A 186 -0.52 -12.82 28.04
C LEU A 186 -1.24 -14.14 28.34
N VAL A 187 -2.43 -14.38 27.78
CA VAL A 187 -3.27 -15.57 28.06
C VAL A 187 -2.51 -16.89 27.82
N ASN A 188 -1.52 -16.90 26.92
CA ASN A 188 -0.72 -18.09 26.58
C ASN A 188 0.71 -18.10 27.13
N SER A 189 1.06 -17.19 28.05
CA SER A 189 2.41 -17.11 28.64
C SER A 189 2.56 -18.06 29.85
N ARG A 190 3.43 -19.06 29.76
CA ARG A 190 3.73 -19.95 30.91
C ARG A 190 4.54 -19.19 31.99
N ASN A 191 4.19 -19.44 33.25
CA ASN A 191 4.57 -18.74 34.50
C ASN A 191 6.06 -18.39 34.77
N GLN A 192 7.03 -18.78 33.94
CA GLN A 192 8.43 -18.37 34.09
C GLN A 192 8.72 -16.93 33.61
N CYS A 193 7.86 -16.34 32.78
CA CYS A 193 8.10 -15.00 32.23
C CYS A 193 7.65 -13.85 33.14
N ALA A 194 6.87 -14.10 34.22
CA ALA A 194 6.24 -13.05 35.02
C ALA A 194 7.24 -12.05 35.64
N HIS A 195 8.48 -12.48 35.93
CA HIS A 195 9.54 -11.58 36.42
C HIS A 195 10.11 -10.66 35.34
N ALA A 196 10.24 -11.16 34.10
CA ALA A 196 10.73 -10.38 32.95
C ALA A 196 9.74 -9.29 32.53
N TRP A 197 8.44 -9.61 32.55
CA TRP A 197 7.39 -8.63 32.25
C TRP A 197 7.27 -7.53 33.30
N ARG A 198 7.55 -7.83 34.58
CA ARG A 198 7.53 -6.82 35.65
C ARG A 198 8.64 -5.77 35.47
N PHE A 199 9.77 -6.15 34.88
CA PHE A 199 10.84 -5.23 34.50
C PHE A 199 10.44 -4.34 33.30
N CYS A 200 9.76 -4.90 32.30
CA CYS A 200 9.21 -4.14 31.17
C CYS A 200 8.11 -3.16 31.61
N TYR A 201 7.20 -3.59 32.49
CA TYR A 201 6.09 -2.76 33.00
C TYR A 201 6.57 -1.58 33.86
N LEU A 202 7.62 -1.77 34.69
CA LEU A 202 8.15 -0.69 35.53
C LEU A 202 8.98 0.34 34.76
N SER A 203 9.68 -0.05 33.68
CA SER A 203 10.37 0.91 32.81
C SER A 203 9.43 1.70 31.90
N PHE A 204 8.29 1.12 31.50
CA PHE A 204 7.34 1.76 30.58
C PHE A 204 6.36 2.75 31.23
N ALA A 205 6.12 2.66 32.54
CA ALA A 205 5.28 3.64 33.25
C ALA A 205 5.85 5.07 33.24
N ILE A 206 7.07 5.28 32.72
CA ILE A 206 7.77 6.56 32.67
C ILE A 206 7.77 7.16 31.24
N ILE A 207 7.33 6.42 30.22
CA ILE A 207 7.24 6.92 28.84
C ILE A 207 5.75 7.02 28.46
N CYS A 208 5.07 7.97 29.09
CA CYS A 208 3.85 8.60 28.60
C CYS A 208 4.21 10.05 28.24
#